data_AF-H3ALI1-F1
#
_entry.id   AF-H3ALI1-F1
#
_cell.length_a   1.000
_cell.length_b   1.000
_cell.length_c   1.000
_cell.angle_alpha   90.00
_cell.angle_beta   90.00
_cell.angle_gamma   90.00
#
_symmetry.space_group_name_H-M   'P 1'
#
loop_
_entity.id
_entity.type
_entity.pdbx_description
1 polymer ?
#
loop_
_entity_poly.entity_id
_entity_poly.type
_entity_poly.pdbx_seq_one_letter_code
_entity_poly.pdbx_strand_id
1 'polypeptide(L)'
;GITRRGSLKLEEERKLSLNIEKWLKEKFREGFRGMMTEFLLHDSSNSGKVTREDFLSVLQKCHLHLRKDQLDLFLIRCDLDENSSFVNYMDFLEKFQDRSDKGMAHRIISDSHHRFNKQKSLSPQSTATAIEVKLMNLLQSDFLSLLGAFQ
;
A
#
# COMPACT_ATOMS: atom_id res chain seq x y z
N GLY A 1 41.22 -21.92 15.89
CA GLY A 1 39.88 -22.30 16.40
C GLY A 1 39.11 -21.04 16.70
N ILE A 2 37.93 -20.86 16.11
CA ILE A 2 37.06 -19.71 16.36
C ILE A 2 36.67 -19.75 17.85
N THR A 3 37.05 -18.73 18.61
CA THR A 3 36.84 -18.66 20.06
C THR A 3 35.34 -18.70 20.35
N ARG A 4 34.91 -19.57 21.28
CA ARG A 4 33.49 -19.76 21.68
C ARG A 4 32.74 -18.44 21.97
N ARG A 5 33.47 -17.43 22.46
CA ARG A 5 32.97 -16.07 22.73
C ARG A 5 32.64 -15.27 21.45
N GLY A 6 33.37 -15.46 20.36
CA GLY A 6 33.05 -14.88 19.04
C GLY A 6 31.85 -15.53 18.37
N SER A 7 31.67 -16.85 18.57
CA SER A 7 30.52 -17.59 18.05
C SER A 7 29.19 -17.18 18.72
N LEU A 8 29.21 -16.86 20.02
CA LEU A 8 28.00 -16.39 20.73
C LEU A 8 27.60 -14.98 20.28
N LYS A 9 28.59 -14.09 20.12
CA LYS A 9 28.35 -12.72 19.64
C LYS A 9 27.73 -12.68 18.24
N LEU A 10 28.23 -13.52 17.32
CA LEU A 10 27.68 -13.65 15.97
C LEU A 10 26.24 -14.18 15.96
N GLU A 11 25.91 -15.12 16.84
CA GLU A 11 24.55 -15.65 16.97
C GLU A 11 23.59 -14.60 17.56
N GLU A 12 24.05 -13.81 18.53
CA GLU A 12 23.28 -12.69 19.11
C GLU A 12 23.04 -11.58 18.06
N GLU A 13 24.06 -11.20 17.30
CA GLU A 13 23.95 -10.24 16.20
C GLU A 13 22.99 -10.73 15.11
N ARG A 14 23.08 -12.02 14.73
CA ARG A 14 22.15 -12.63 13.77
C ARG A 14 20.72 -12.61 14.29
N LYS A 15 20.49 -12.98 15.55
CA LYS A 15 19.15 -12.94 16.17
C LYS A 15 18.59 -11.52 16.22
N LEU A 16 19.42 -10.54 16.58
CA LEU A 16 19.01 -9.14 16.61
C LEU A 16 18.61 -8.67 15.20
N SER A 17 19.41 -8.99 14.18
CA SER A 17 19.11 -8.66 12.79
C SER A 17 17.78 -9.27 12.34
N LEU A 18 17.53 -10.55 12.64
CA LEU A 18 16.27 -11.21 12.29
C LEU A 18 15.07 -10.59 13.02
N ASN A 19 15.24 -10.21 14.28
CA ASN A 19 14.20 -9.55 15.06
C ASN A 19 13.86 -8.16 14.51
N ILE A 20 14.87 -7.38 14.13
CA ILE A 20 14.69 -6.07 13.48
C ILE A 20 14.00 -6.23 12.13
N GLU A 21 14.45 -7.17 11.30
CA GLU A 21 13.85 -7.43 9.99
C GLU A 21 12.38 -7.86 10.14
N LYS A 22 12.08 -8.76 11.08
CA LYS A 22 10.71 -9.18 11.38
C LYS A 22 9.86 -8.01 11.86
N TRP A 23 10.38 -7.21 12.80
CA TRP A 23 9.67 -6.06 13.32
C TRP A 23 9.37 -5.02 12.23
N LEU A 24 10.34 -4.71 11.37
CA LEU A 24 10.17 -3.81 10.22
C LEU A 24 9.11 -4.34 9.24
N LYS A 25 9.16 -5.65 8.93
CA LYS A 25 8.15 -6.28 8.06
C LYS A 25 6.73 -6.14 8.63
N GLU A 26 6.56 -6.34 9.93
CA GLU A 26 5.26 -6.18 10.58
C GLU A 26 4.81 -4.72 10.61
N LYS A 27 5.73 -3.80 10.92
CA LYS A 27 5.47 -2.36 10.93
C LYS A 27 4.97 -1.88 9.57
N PHE A 28 5.65 -2.28 8.48
CA PHE A 28 5.27 -1.92 7.12
C PHE A 28 3.95 -2.55 6.64
N ARG A 29 3.35 -3.48 7.39
CA ARG A 29 2.07 -4.10 7.06
C ARG A 29 0.90 -3.50 7.84
N GLU A 30 1.15 -2.59 8.79
CA GLU A 30 0.09 -2.03 9.65
C GLU A 30 -1.01 -1.33 8.85
N GLY A 31 -0.64 -0.46 7.90
CA GLY A 31 -1.60 0.24 7.04
C GLY A 31 -2.47 -0.71 6.20
N PHE A 32 -1.86 -1.74 5.64
CA PHE A 32 -2.57 -2.80 4.92
C PHE A 32 -3.50 -3.59 5.82
N ARG A 33 -3.03 -4.00 7.01
CA ARG A 33 -3.86 -4.73 7.97
C ARG A 33 -5.09 -3.92 8.37
N GLY A 34 -4.93 -2.61 8.61
CA GLY A 34 -6.05 -1.72 8.93
C GLY A 34 -7.12 -1.70 7.83
N MET A 35 -6.72 -1.45 6.59
CA MET A 35 -7.67 -1.43 5.46
C MET A 35 -8.26 -2.82 5.16
N MET A 36 -7.46 -3.88 5.26
CA MET A 36 -7.91 -5.27 5.11
C MET A 36 -8.98 -5.62 6.15
N THR A 37 -8.78 -5.27 7.43
CA THR A 37 -9.77 -5.49 8.47
C THR A 37 -11.09 -4.81 8.13
N GLU A 38 -11.05 -3.59 7.59
CA GLU A 38 -12.25 -2.89 7.19
C GLU A 38 -12.99 -3.60 6.04
N PHE A 39 -12.28 -4.09 5.01
CA PHE A 39 -12.90 -4.88 3.95
C PHE A 39 -13.52 -6.18 4.46
N LEU A 40 -12.86 -6.88 5.39
CA LEU A 40 -13.36 -8.13 5.97
C LEU A 40 -14.68 -7.93 6.75
N LEU A 41 -14.93 -6.74 7.30
CA LEU A 41 -16.23 -6.43 7.93
C LEU A 41 -17.39 -6.38 6.93
N HIS A 42 -17.10 -6.10 5.66
CA HIS A 42 -18.08 -6.02 4.57
C HIS A 42 -18.14 -7.30 3.71
N ASP A 43 -17.20 -8.25 3.89
CA ASP A 43 -17.10 -9.52 3.15
C ASP A 43 -17.36 -10.73 4.08
N SER A 44 -18.58 -10.83 4.60
CA SER A 44 -18.98 -11.90 5.53
C SER A 44 -18.92 -13.30 4.92
N SER A 45 -18.96 -13.41 3.59
CA SER A 45 -18.82 -14.67 2.85
C SER A 45 -17.36 -15.05 2.57
N ASN A 46 -16.39 -14.19 2.94
CA ASN A 46 -14.97 -14.38 2.69
C ASN A 46 -14.66 -14.67 1.21
N SER A 47 -15.34 -13.92 0.33
CA SER A 47 -15.25 -14.07 -1.13
C SER A 47 -14.04 -13.35 -1.74
N GLY A 48 -13.39 -12.48 -0.98
CA GLY A 48 -12.35 -11.56 -1.48
C GLY A 48 -12.93 -10.38 -2.27
N LYS A 49 -14.26 -10.20 -2.25
CA LYS A 49 -14.97 -9.18 -3.03
C LYS A 49 -15.98 -8.44 -2.17
N VAL A 50 -16.21 -7.17 -2.49
CA VAL A 50 -17.23 -6.35 -1.84
C VAL A 50 -18.07 -5.62 -2.88
N THR A 51 -19.26 -5.13 -2.50
CA THR A 51 -20.04 -4.28 -3.39
C THR A 51 -19.30 -2.96 -3.66
N ARG A 52 -19.68 -2.26 -4.72
CA ARG A 52 -19.10 -0.96 -5.07
C ARG A 52 -19.37 0.08 -3.99
N GLU A 53 -20.57 0.06 -3.41
CA GLU A 53 -20.96 0.89 -2.27
C GLU A 53 -20.09 0.62 -1.04
N ASP A 54 -19.89 -0.65 -0.70
CA ASP A 54 -19.03 -1.03 0.43
C ASP A 54 -17.58 -0.60 0.18
N PHE A 55 -17.07 -0.79 -1.04
CA PHE A 55 -15.74 -0.34 -1.42
C PHE A 55 -15.55 1.17 -1.19
N LEU A 56 -16.51 1.99 -1.64
CA LEU A 56 -16.48 3.44 -1.39
C LEU A 56 -16.57 3.79 0.10
N SER A 57 -17.37 3.04 0.88
CA SER A 57 -17.49 3.21 2.32
C SER A 57 -16.15 2.94 3.03
N VAL A 58 -15.46 1.86 2.67
CA VAL A 58 -14.12 1.55 3.19
C VAL A 58 -13.13 2.65 2.85
N LEU A 59 -13.09 3.09 1.58
CA LEU A 59 -12.22 4.20 1.18
C LEU A 59 -12.51 5.47 2.00
N GLN A 60 -13.79 5.81 2.21
CA GLN A 60 -14.19 6.96 3.00
C GLN A 60 -13.73 6.86 4.46
N LYS A 61 -13.83 5.68 5.09
CA LYS A 61 -13.31 5.40 6.45
C LYS A 61 -11.79 5.61 6.52
N CYS A 62 -11.08 5.33 5.43
CA CYS A 62 -9.66 5.65 5.27
C CYS A 62 -9.39 7.10 4.82
N HIS A 63 -10.38 7.99 4.93
CA HIS A 63 -10.35 9.39 4.53
C HIS A 63 -10.10 9.62 3.03
N LEU A 64 -10.40 8.65 2.18
CA LEU A 64 -10.31 8.71 0.73
C LEU A 64 -11.71 8.92 0.16
N HIS A 65 -12.02 10.17 -0.17
CA HIS A 65 -13.33 10.54 -0.68
C HIS A 65 -13.36 10.40 -2.20
N LEU A 66 -13.99 9.33 -2.67
CA LEU A 66 -14.24 9.09 -4.09
C LEU A 66 -15.74 9.17 -4.33
N ARG A 67 -16.16 9.89 -5.38
CA ARG A 67 -17.56 9.95 -5.77
C ARG A 67 -17.90 8.74 -6.65
N LYS A 68 -19.18 8.36 -6.70
CA LYS A 68 -19.67 7.24 -7.53
C LYS A 68 -19.29 7.40 -9.01
N ASP A 69 -19.40 8.61 -9.55
CA ASP A 69 -19.04 8.94 -10.95
C ASP A 69 -17.54 8.86 -11.25
N GLN A 70 -16.70 8.73 -10.22
CA GLN A 70 -15.24 8.63 -10.36
C GLN A 70 -14.72 7.22 -10.09
N LEU A 71 -15.59 6.30 -9.64
CA LEU A 71 -15.19 4.95 -9.27
C LEU A 71 -14.67 4.15 -10.46
N ASP A 72 -15.33 4.20 -11.62
CA ASP A 72 -14.91 3.45 -12.81
C ASP A 72 -13.50 3.83 -13.24
N LEU A 73 -13.23 5.12 -13.37
CA LEU A 73 -11.90 5.64 -13.72
C LEU A 73 -10.84 5.23 -12.69
N PHE A 74 -11.21 5.19 -11.41
CA PHE A 74 -10.30 4.75 -10.37
C PHE A 74 -10.00 3.25 -10.44
N LEU A 75 -11.01 2.41 -10.69
CA LEU A 75 -10.84 0.96 -10.83
C LEU A 75 -9.96 0.63 -12.05
N ILE A 76 -10.22 1.26 -13.20
CA ILE A 76 -9.40 1.12 -14.41
C ILE A 76 -7.93 1.44 -14.10
N ARG A 77 -7.67 2.53 -13.37
CA ARG A 77 -6.30 2.95 -13.01
C ARG A 77 -5.61 1.99 -12.04
N CYS A 78 -6.38 1.25 -11.26
CA CYS A 78 -5.88 0.20 -10.38
C CYS A 78 -5.73 -1.16 -11.09
N ASP A 79 -5.97 -1.22 -12.41
CA ASP A 79 -6.09 -2.45 -13.20
C ASP A 79 -7.16 -3.42 -12.66
N LEU A 80 -8.31 -2.88 -12.23
CA LEU A 80 -9.46 -3.65 -11.74
C LEU A 80 -10.63 -3.55 -12.71
N ASP A 81 -11.49 -4.57 -12.72
CA ASP A 81 -12.68 -4.61 -13.58
C ASP A 81 -13.73 -3.58 -13.12
N GLU A 82 -13.93 -2.55 -13.93
CA GLU A 82 -14.91 -1.50 -13.71
C GLU A 82 -16.35 -1.92 -14.03
N ASN A 83 -16.54 -2.97 -14.84
CA ASN A 83 -17.86 -3.40 -15.31
C ASN A 83 -18.53 -4.37 -14.34
N SER A 84 -17.78 -4.91 -13.39
CA SER A 84 -18.29 -5.79 -12.34
C SER A 84 -19.10 -5.02 -11.27
N SER A 85 -20.18 -5.63 -10.81
CA SER A 85 -20.97 -5.18 -9.65
C SER A 85 -20.22 -5.33 -8.32
N PHE A 86 -19.14 -6.12 -8.31
CA PHE A 86 -18.30 -6.38 -7.14
C PHE A 86 -16.85 -5.99 -7.42
N VAL A 87 -16.18 -5.39 -6.45
CA VAL A 87 -14.77 -5.04 -6.53
C VAL A 87 -13.96 -6.11 -5.80
N ASN A 88 -12.95 -6.66 -6.47
CA ASN A 88 -11.96 -7.54 -5.83
C ASN A 88 -10.99 -6.69 -5.00
N TYR A 89 -11.26 -6.59 -3.70
CA TYR A 89 -10.43 -5.79 -2.80
C TYR A 89 -9.09 -6.46 -2.50
N MET A 90 -8.98 -7.79 -2.69
CA MET A 90 -7.70 -8.49 -2.53
C MET A 90 -6.72 -8.05 -3.62
N ASP A 91 -7.16 -8.06 -4.88
CA ASP A 91 -6.36 -7.59 -6.02
C ASP A 91 -6.02 -6.11 -5.84
N PHE A 92 -6.99 -5.29 -5.41
CA PHE A 92 -6.77 -3.88 -5.10
C PHE A 92 -5.64 -3.71 -4.06
N LEU A 93 -5.72 -4.37 -2.91
CA LEU A 93 -4.73 -4.21 -1.85
C LEU A 93 -3.35 -4.73 -2.28
N GLU A 94 -3.29 -5.82 -3.06
CA GLU A 94 -2.05 -6.37 -3.58
C GLU A 94 -1.30 -5.36 -4.46
N LYS A 95 -2.01 -4.64 -5.34
CA LYS A 95 -1.41 -3.59 -6.18
C LYS A 95 -0.67 -2.52 -5.37
N PHE A 96 -1.20 -2.18 -4.20
CA PHE A 96 -0.64 -1.16 -3.32
C PHE A 96 0.27 -1.73 -2.22
N GLN A 97 0.41 -3.06 -2.11
CA GLN A 97 1.42 -3.73 -1.27
C GLN A 97 2.65 -4.17 -2.06
N ASP A 98 2.53 -4.36 -3.37
CA ASP A 98 3.64 -4.79 -4.21
C ASP A 98 4.75 -3.74 -4.23
N ARG A 99 5.94 -4.16 -3.79
CA ARG A 99 7.17 -3.35 -3.71
C ARG A 99 8.17 -3.73 -4.80
N SER A 100 7.80 -4.64 -5.71
CA SER A 100 8.58 -4.96 -6.89
C SER A 100 8.59 -3.79 -7.87
N ASP A 101 9.43 -3.90 -8.91
CA ASP A 101 9.47 -2.99 -10.05
C ASP A 101 8.13 -2.89 -10.81
N LYS A 102 7.23 -3.85 -10.59
CA LYS A 102 5.88 -3.90 -11.17
C LYS A 102 4.82 -3.25 -10.28
N GLY A 103 5.11 -3.03 -8.99
CA GLY A 103 4.16 -2.51 -8.01
C GLY A 103 3.82 -1.03 -8.19
N MET A 104 2.68 -0.59 -7.64
CA MET A 104 2.21 0.80 -7.79
C MET A 104 3.21 1.80 -7.16
N ALA A 105 3.82 1.41 -6.04
CA ALA A 105 4.84 2.21 -5.37
C ALA A 105 6.05 2.48 -6.27
N HIS A 106 6.57 1.44 -6.92
CA HIS A 106 7.66 1.61 -7.86
C HIS A 106 7.24 2.50 -9.04
N ARG A 107 6.06 2.30 -9.63
CA ARG A 107 5.58 3.15 -10.74
C ARG A 107 5.49 4.63 -10.34
N ILE A 108 4.99 4.95 -9.16
CA ILE A 108 4.87 6.35 -8.68
C ILE A 108 6.23 7.01 -8.45
N ILE A 109 7.21 6.25 -7.91
CA ILE A 109 8.53 6.75 -7.53
C ILE A 109 9.50 6.81 -8.72
N SER A 110 9.48 5.78 -9.57
CA SER A 110 10.44 5.60 -10.68
C SER A 110 10.09 6.41 -11.93
N ASP A 111 8.81 6.72 -12.14
CA ASP A 111 8.42 7.53 -13.28
C ASP A 111 8.77 9.01 -13.02
N SER A 112 9.85 9.46 -13.67
CA SER A 112 10.32 10.86 -13.67
C SER A 112 9.32 11.84 -14.29
N HIS A 113 8.37 11.33 -15.09
CA HIS A 113 7.24 12.05 -15.67
C HIS A 113 5.96 11.85 -14.87
N HIS A 114 6.00 11.00 -13.84
CA HIS A 114 4.91 10.86 -12.89
C HIS A 114 4.69 12.22 -12.24
N ARG A 115 3.42 12.62 -12.18
CA ARG A 115 3.00 13.96 -11.75
C ARG A 115 3.39 14.28 -10.28
N PHE A 116 3.97 13.34 -9.55
CA PHE A 116 4.59 13.52 -8.24
C PHE A 116 5.93 14.28 -8.31
N ASN A 117 6.78 14.00 -9.31
CA ASN A 117 8.10 14.64 -9.45
C ASN A 117 8.06 15.96 -10.24
N LYS A 118 7.02 16.18 -11.05
CA LYS A 118 6.75 17.46 -11.73
C LYS A 118 5.70 18.26 -10.95
N GLN A 119 6.12 19.10 -10.01
CA GLN A 119 5.58 20.44 -9.69
C GLN A 119 5.29 20.75 -8.22
N LYS A 120 6.18 21.58 -7.67
CA LYS A 120 5.96 22.57 -6.62
C LYS A 120 4.94 23.69 -7.00
N SER A 121 4.08 23.52 -8.01
CA SER A 121 3.41 24.67 -8.66
C SER A 121 2.04 24.45 -9.32
N LEU A 122 1.39 23.28 -9.33
CA LEU A 122 0.04 23.16 -9.92
C LEU A 122 -0.91 22.33 -9.05
N SER A 123 -2.17 22.75 -9.07
CA SER A 123 -3.30 22.18 -8.33
C SER A 123 -3.43 20.66 -8.48
N PRO A 124 -4.04 19.96 -7.51
CA PRO A 124 -4.32 18.52 -7.59
C PRO A 124 -5.32 18.25 -8.73
N GLN A 125 -4.81 18.02 -9.95
CA GLN A 125 -5.60 18.03 -11.19
C GLN A 125 -6.39 16.74 -11.49
N SER A 126 -6.41 15.76 -10.58
CA SER A 126 -7.41 14.68 -10.59
C SER A 126 -7.59 14.08 -9.19
N THR A 127 -8.83 13.81 -8.80
CA THR A 127 -9.14 13.14 -7.53
C THR A 127 -8.46 11.77 -7.44
N ALA A 128 -8.34 11.05 -8.57
CA ALA A 128 -7.72 9.73 -8.63
C ALA A 128 -6.22 9.75 -8.28
N THR A 129 -5.42 10.66 -8.85
CA THR A 129 -3.98 10.72 -8.52
C THR A 129 -3.74 11.15 -7.07
N ALA A 130 -4.55 12.08 -6.55
CA ALA A 130 -4.49 12.45 -5.14
C ALA A 130 -4.82 11.26 -4.22
N ILE A 131 -5.79 10.43 -4.61
CA ILE A 131 -6.16 9.19 -3.90
C ILE A 131 -5.03 8.17 -3.97
N GLU A 132 -4.39 7.96 -5.11
CA GLU A 132 -3.26 7.04 -5.26
C GLU A 132 -2.08 7.41 -4.34
N VAL A 133 -1.68 8.69 -4.32
CA VAL A 133 -0.61 9.18 -3.44
C VAL A 133 -1.00 8.99 -1.97
N LYS A 134 -2.26 9.28 -1.62
CA LYS A 134 -2.74 9.09 -0.26
C LYS A 134 -2.81 7.61 0.13
N LEU A 135 -3.18 6.72 -0.79
CA LEU A 135 -3.15 5.27 -0.60
C LEU A 135 -1.73 4.75 -0.41
N MET A 136 -0.75 5.25 -1.19
CA MET A 136 0.65 4.91 -1.00
C MET A 136 1.16 5.31 0.39
N ASN A 137 0.85 6.52 0.83
CA ASN A 137 1.23 6.96 2.17
C ASN A 137 0.51 6.13 3.25
N LEU A 138 -0.78 5.84 3.07
CA LEU A 138 -1.56 5.06 4.03
C LEU A 138 -1.05 3.61 4.14
N LEU A 139 -0.67 2.99 3.02
CA LEU A 139 -0.30 1.57 2.97
C LEU A 139 1.21 1.33 3.10
N GLN A 140 2.06 2.35 2.87
CA GLN A 140 3.51 2.20 2.80
C GLN A 140 4.33 3.35 3.44
N SER A 141 3.74 4.29 4.19
CA SER A 141 4.45 5.46 4.76
C SER A 141 5.76 5.14 5.48
N ASP A 142 5.78 4.11 6.34
CA ASP A 142 6.97 3.72 7.09
C ASP A 142 8.10 3.21 6.16
N PHE A 143 7.74 2.47 5.11
CA PHE A 143 8.70 1.99 4.11
C PHE A 143 9.27 3.15 3.29
N LEU A 144 8.42 4.08 2.85
CA LEU A 144 8.85 5.27 2.10
C LEU A 144 9.72 6.19 2.95
N SER A 145 9.38 6.37 4.23
CA SER A 145 10.17 7.18 5.17
C SER A 145 11.55 6.58 5.40
N LEU A 146 11.64 5.24 5.49
CA LEU A 146 12.92 4.55 5.60
C LEU A 146 13.75 4.69 4.32
N LEU A 147 13.15 4.51 3.14
CA LEU A 147 13.85 4.66 1.86
C LEU A 147 14.44 6.06 1.69
N GLY A 148 13.68 7.10 2.07
CA GLY A 148 14.14 8.49 2.03
C GLY A 148 15.24 8.82 3.04
N ALA A 149 15.39 8.04 4.12
CA ALA A 149 16.45 8.24 5.11
C ALA A 149 17.82 7.69 4.67
N PHE A 150 17.87 6.90 3.59
CA PHE A 150 19.09 6.28 3.04
C PHE A 150 19.48 6.82 1.65
N GLN A 151 18.83 7.90 1.19
CA GLN A 151 19.22 8.68 0.00
C GLN A 151 20.01 9.92 0.39
#